data_AF-A0A645CLV0-F1
#
_entry.id   AF-A0A645CLV0-F1
#
_cell.length_a   1.000
_cell.length_b   1.000
_cell.length_c   1.000
_cell.angle_alpha   90.00
_cell.angle_beta   90.00
_cell.angle_gamma   90.00
#
_symmetry.space_group_name_H-M   'P 1'
#
loop_
_entity.id
_entity.type
_entity.pdbx_description
1 polymer ?
#
loop_
_entity_poly.entity_id
_entity_poly.type
_entity_poly.pdbx_seq_one_letter_code
_entity_poly.pdbx_strand_id
1 'polypeptide(L)' 'MAERKRRTADERIFEIDAKIEFHKKNIAALEAKKQAILNPKPRKVFTLNTVLKKAKEKGYTAKDIAQKLDINIED' A
#
# COMPACT_ATOMS: atom_id res chain seq x y z
N MET A 1 -7.16 -32.31 42.33
CA MET A 1 -7.68 -30.94 42.14
C MET A 1 -6.53 -30.08 41.64
N ALA A 2 -6.67 -29.40 40.49
CA ALA A 2 -5.57 -28.61 39.94
C ALA A 2 -5.37 -27.34 40.79
N GLU A 3 -4.18 -27.20 41.36
CA GLU A 3 -3.78 -26.03 42.15
C GLU A 3 -3.77 -24.78 41.26
N ARG A 4 -4.61 -23.79 41.58
CA ARG A 4 -4.63 -22.51 40.87
C ARG A 4 -3.44 -21.68 41.30
N LYS A 5 -2.30 -21.82 40.61
CA LYS A 5 -1.16 -20.94 40.78
C LYS A 5 -1.59 -19.50 40.46
N ARG A 6 -1.53 -18.61 41.44
CA ARG A 6 -1.80 -17.18 41.25
C ARG A 6 -0.64 -16.60 40.45
N ARG A 7 -0.96 -15.93 39.34
CA ARG A 7 0.04 -15.19 38.55
C ARG A 7 0.69 -14.13 39.41
N THR A 8 2.01 -13.96 39.26
CA THR A 8 2.75 -12.91 39.96
C THR A 8 2.37 -11.53 39.42
N ALA A 9 2.74 -10.47 40.14
CA ALA A 9 2.54 -9.11 39.65
C ALA A 9 3.26 -8.89 38.31
N ASP A 10 4.49 -9.39 38.19
CA ASP A 10 5.33 -9.23 36.99
C ASP A 10 4.74 -9.93 35.76
N GLU A 11 4.23 -11.15 35.92
CA GLU A 11 3.55 -11.88 34.84
C GLU A 11 2.32 -11.11 34.34
N ARG A 12 1.55 -10.52 35.27
CA ARG A 12 0.38 -9.72 34.92
C ARG A 12 0.77 -8.41 34.24
N ILE A 13 1.85 -7.76 34.67
CA ILE A 13 2.37 -6.54 34.04
C ILE A 13 2.81 -6.85 32.60
N PHE A 14 3.60 -7.90 32.41
CA PHE A 14 4.07 -8.32 31.09
C PHE A 14 2.91 -8.62 30.13
N GLU A 15 1.88 -9.33 30.58
CA GLU A 15 0.68 -9.58 29.78
C GLU A 15 -0.05 -8.29 29.38
N ILE A 16 -0.09 -7.31 30.29
CA ILE A 16 -0.74 -6.01 30.04
C ILE A 16 0.09 -5.18 29.06
N ASP A 17 1.40 -5.16 29.21
CA ASP A 17 2.31 -4.47 28.29
C ASP A 17 2.20 -5.05 26.87
N ALA A 18 2.14 -6.38 26.74
CA ALA A 18 1.91 -7.04 25.45
C ALA A 18 0.57 -6.62 24.81
N LYS A 19 -0.50 -6.51 25.61
CA LYS A 19 -1.80 -6.01 25.14
C LYS A 19 -1.74 -4.54 24.73
N ILE A 20 -1.07 -3.70 25.53
CA ILE A 20 -0.88 -2.28 25.22
C ILE A 20 -0.14 -2.14 23.88
N GLU A 21 0.92 -2.91 23.66
CA GLU A 21 1.69 -2.87 22.42
C GLU A 21 0.82 -3.29 21.21
N PHE A 22 0.04 -4.37 21.35
CA PHE A 22 -0.90 -4.81 20.33
C PHE A 22 -1.91 -3.71 19.97
N HIS A 23 -2.52 -3.07 20.97
CA HIS A 23 -3.48 -2.01 20.75
C HIS A 23 -2.83 -0.75 20.15
N LYS A 24 -1.60 -0.40 20.53
CA LYS A 24 -0.84 0.70 19.90
C LYS A 24 -0.62 0.46 18.41
N LYS A 25 -0.26 -0.77 18.01
CA LYS A 25 -0.12 -1.13 16.59
C LYS A 25 -1.44 -0.98 15.83
N ASN A 26 -2.55 -1.41 16.44
CA ASN A 26 -3.87 -1.25 15.85
C ASN A 26 -4.29 0.22 15.72
N ILE A 27 -4.03 1.04 16.73
CA ILE A 27 -4.28 2.48 16.70
C ILE A 27 -3.48 3.13 15.56
N ALA A 28 -2.18 2.84 15.45
CA ALA A 28 -1.34 3.36 14.38
C ALA A 28 -1.86 2.97 12.99
N ALA A 29 -2.35 1.74 12.82
CA ALA A 29 -2.96 1.29 11.57
C ALA A 29 -4.26 2.05 11.25
N LEU A 30 -5.10 2.29 12.26
CA LEU A 30 -6.33 3.09 12.10
C LEU A 30 -6.02 4.56 11.78
N GLU A 31 -5.01 5.14 12.42
CA GLU A 31 -4.54 6.49 12.12
C GLU A 31 -4.00 6.60 10.69
N ALA A 32 -3.22 5.62 10.23
CA ALA A 32 -2.76 5.57 8.84
C ALA A 32 -3.94 5.49 7.86
N LYS A 33 -4.98 4.69 8.15
CA LYS A 33 -6.21 4.64 7.35
C LYS A 33 -6.95 5.98 7.36
N LYS A 34 -7.08 6.63 8.52
CA LYS A 34 -7.66 7.97 8.65
C LYS A 34 -6.91 8.99 7.79
N GLN A 35 -5.58 8.98 7.84
CA GLN A 35 -4.75 9.87 7.03
C GLN A 35 -4.89 9.59 5.52
N ALA A 36 -4.99 8.33 5.11
CA ALA A 36 -5.23 7.97 3.72
C ALA A 36 -6.59 8.43 3.19
N ILE A 37 -7.61 8.49 4.05
CA ILE A 37 -8.95 9.02 3.71
C ILE A 37 -8.93 10.55 3.64
N LEU A 38 -8.29 11.22 4.61
CA LEU A 38 -8.16 12.68 4.63
C LEU A 38 -7.35 13.20 3.45
N ASN A 39 -6.30 12.47 3.07
CA ASN A 39 -5.37 12.83 2.00
C ASN A 39 -5.32 11.71 0.96
N PRO A 40 -6.36 11.57 0.11
CA PRO A 40 -6.41 10.50 -0.87
C PRO A 40 -5.28 10.67 -1.87
N LYS A 41 -4.43 9.65 -2.00
CA LYS A 41 -3.44 9.62 -3.08
C LYS A 41 -4.20 9.54 -4.41
N PRO A 42 -3.86 10.38 -5.41
CA PRO A 42 -4.50 10.29 -6.71
C PRO A 42 -4.30 8.88 -7.27
N ARG A 43 -5.38 8.27 -7.73
CA ARG A 43 -5.31 6.94 -8.36
C ARG A 43 -4.36 7.03 -9.54
N LYS A 44 -3.34 6.16 -9.58
CA LYS A 44 -2.51 5.96 -10.77
C LYS A 44 -3.39 5.26 -11.80
N VAL A 45 -4.05 6.03 -12.65
CA VAL A 45 -4.84 5.49 -13.76
C VAL A 45 -3.85 5.06 -14.84
N PHE A 46 -3.89 3.79 -15.21
CA PHE A 46 -3.17 3.29 -16.36
C PHE A 46 -3.91 3.74 -17.62
N THR A 47 -3.52 4.89 -18.16
CA THR A 47 -4.11 5.46 -19.37
C THR A 47 -3.19 5.25 -20.57
N LEU A 48 -3.75 5.26 -21.78
CA LEU A 48 -2.98 5.23 -23.02
C LEU A 48 -1.90 6.32 -23.04
N ASN A 49 -2.17 7.51 -22.51
CA ASN A 49 -1.19 8.59 -22.38
C ASN A 49 0.01 8.21 -21.51
N THR A 50 -0.18 7.46 -20.42
CA THR A 50 0.94 6.98 -19.59
C THR A 50 1.79 5.93 -20.31
N VAL A 51 1.16 5.09 -21.13
CA VAL A 51 1.86 4.07 -21.95
C VAL A 51 2.68 4.76 -23.04
N LEU A 52 2.05 5.68 -23.77
CA LEU A 52 2.69 6.46 -24.83
C LEU A 52 3.83 7.32 -24.28
N LYS A 53 3.65 7.96 -23.12
CA LYS A 53 4.73 8.73 -22.46
C LYS A 53 5.92 7.84 -22.12
N LYS A 54 5.69 6.66 -21.51
CA LYS A 54 6.76 5.69 -21.22
C LYS A 54 7.42 5.14 -22.47
N ALA A 55 6.66 4.91 -23.54
CA ALA A 55 7.22 4.46 -24.81
C ALA A 55 8.13 5.54 -25.42
N LYS A 56 7.70 6.81 -25.41
CA LYS A 56 8.53 7.94 -25.83
C LYS A 56 9.77 8.12 -24.95
N GLU A 57 9.65 8.00 -23.62
CA GLU A 57 10.79 8.02 -22.68
C GLU A 57 11.80 6.90 -22.94
N LYS A 58 11.34 5.73 -23.41
CA LYS A 58 12.20 4.63 -23.85
C LYS A 58 12.79 4.81 -25.25
N GLY A 59 12.53 5.95 -25.91
CA GLY A 59 13.07 6.27 -27.23
C GLY A 59 12.27 5.71 -28.41
N TYR A 60 11.07 5.18 -28.20
CA TYR A 60 10.21 4.78 -29.32
C TYR A 60 9.65 6.01 -30.03
N THR A 61 9.81 6.07 -31.35
CA THR A 61 9.17 7.10 -32.17
C THR A 61 7.68 6.78 -32.38
N ALA A 62 6.89 7.77 -32.79
CA ALA A 62 5.46 7.57 -33.05
C ALA A 62 5.22 6.46 -34.11
N LYS A 63 6.11 6.39 -35.11
CA LYS A 63 6.07 5.36 -36.16
C LYS A 63 6.39 3.97 -35.62
N ASP A 64 7.39 3.84 -34.75
CA ASP A 64 7.72 2.55 -34.12
C ASP A 64 6.58 2.05 -33.23
N ILE A 65 5.91 2.98 -32.53
CA ILE A 65 4.75 2.65 -31.69
C ILE A 65 3.59 2.20 -32.58
N ALA A 66 3.30 2.92 -33.66
CA ALA A 66 2.25 2.56 -34.61
C ALA A 66 2.51 1.19 -35.24
N GLN A 67 3.74 0.93 -35.68
CA GLN A 67 4.14 -0.37 -36.25
C GLN A 67 4.01 -1.51 -35.23
N LYS A 68 4.43 -1.30 -33.98
CA LYS A 68 4.30 -2.34 -32.93
C LYS A 68 2.86 -2.60 -32.49
N LEU A 69 1.96 -1.65 -32.74
CA LEU A 69 0.54 -1.76 -32.44
C LEU A 69 -0.30 -2.11 -33.68
N ASP A 70 0.35 -2.38 -34.82
CA ASP A 70 -0.28 -2.64 -36.12
C ASP A 70 -1.31 -1.58 -36.54
N ILE A 71 -1.02 -0.31 -36.23
CA ILE A 71 -1.88 0.84 -36.58
C ILE A 71 -1.32 1.51 -37.83
N ASN A 72 -2.09 1.51 -38.91
CA ASN A 72 -1.80 2.29 -40.10
C ASN A 72 -2.33 3.72 -39.89
N ILE A 73 -1.40 4.66 -39.68
CA ILE A 73 -1.71 6.09 -39.64
C ILE A 73 -1.12 6.67 -40.93
N GLU A 74 -1.98 7.21 -41.80
CA GLU A 74 -1.56 8.02 -42.94
C GLU A 74 -1.19 9.42 -42.41
N ASP A 75 -0.05 9.95 -42.85
CA ASP A 75 0.48 11.27 -42.46
C ASP A 75 -0.44 12.42 -42.90
#